data_AF-A0A8J3N5W4-F1
#
_entry.id   AF-A0A8J3N5W4-F1
#
_cell.length_a   1.000
_cell.length_b   1.000
_cell.length_c   1.000
_cell.angle_alpha   90.00
_cell.angle_beta   90.00
_cell.angle_gamma   90.00
#
_symmetry.space_group_name_H-M   'P 1'
#
loop_
_entity.id
_entity.type
_entity.pdbx_description
1 polymer ?
#
loop_
_entity_poly.entity_id
_entity_poly.type
_entity_poly.pdbx_seq_one_letter_code
_entity_poly.pdbx_strand_id
1 'polypeptide(L)'
;MVIAIQPTNSPSRERVLATLAAIQRWPHWSEIQLGAAKECGMSSEEFYALLPEYQRFISLYAGFTGIGMLSARVDQLWHAHILNTKRYQEFCDLFFGRMLHHLPCSSFVLYGISVSQINAECEIPETCVDPEPPSCTDPDPGPEPPATCYDPGDDEGKGSKEATKRSILASSQRFVLAYTACWGRAPSPDIWERVARPRLIEGVAI
;
A
#
# COMPACT_ATOMS: atom_id res chain seq x y z
N MET A 1 35.37 12.21 -5.00
CA MET A 1 34.21 13.11 -4.92
C MET A 1 33.19 12.44 -4.02
N VAL A 2 33.14 12.84 -2.75
CA VAL A 2 32.23 12.25 -1.76
C VAL A 2 30.85 12.82 -2.05
N ILE A 3 29.92 12.00 -2.53
CA ILE A 3 28.53 12.42 -2.70
C ILE A 3 27.97 12.60 -1.29
N ALA A 4 27.86 13.85 -0.86
CA ALA A 4 27.12 14.21 0.34
C ALA A 4 25.67 13.79 0.14
N ILE A 5 25.28 12.68 0.77
CA ILE A 5 23.88 12.30 0.90
C ILE A 5 23.25 13.39 1.76
N GLN A 6 22.44 14.24 1.14
CA GLN A 6 21.63 15.24 1.83
C GLN A 6 20.86 14.56 2.97
N PRO A 7 20.70 15.19 4.15
CA PRO A 7 19.92 14.59 5.22
C PRO A 7 18.47 14.51 4.73
N THR A 8 18.04 13.33 4.30
CA THR A 8 16.63 13.10 4.03
C THR A 8 15.92 13.27 5.37
N ASN A 9 14.86 14.07 5.41
CA ASN A 9 13.96 14.24 6.56
C ASN A 9 13.19 12.93 6.84
N SER A 10 13.91 11.82 7.00
CA SER A 10 13.36 10.55 7.44
C SER A 10 12.94 10.70 8.90
N PRO A 11 11.73 10.28 9.27
CA PRO A 11 11.23 10.40 10.63
C PRO A 11 12.18 9.64 11.56
N SER A 12 12.51 10.24 12.71
CA SER A 12 13.32 9.53 13.70
C SER A 12 12.58 8.28 14.17
N ARG A 13 13.35 7.23 14.48
CA ARG A 13 12.82 5.99 15.10
C ARG A 13 11.90 6.30 16.28
N GLU A 14 12.28 7.26 17.12
CA GLU A 14 11.50 7.69 18.28
C GLU A 14 10.11 8.20 17.88
N ARG A 15 10.01 9.01 16.82
CA ARG A 15 8.73 9.52 16.33
C ARG A 15 7.83 8.40 15.81
N VAL A 16 8.40 7.45 15.08
CA VAL A 16 7.65 6.28 14.58
C VAL A 16 7.10 5.47 15.75
N LEU A 17 7.94 5.16 16.74
CA LEU A 17 7.54 4.38 17.90
C LEU A 17 6.50 5.10 18.77
N ALA A 18 6.64 6.42 18.95
CA ALA A 18 5.65 7.23 19.67
C ALA A 18 4.29 7.24 18.95
N THR A 19 4.31 7.39 17.62
CA THR A 19 3.11 7.34 16.77
C THR A 19 2.45 5.96 16.86
N LEU A 20 3.22 4.87 16.73
CA LEU A 20 2.72 3.50 16.88
C LEU A 20 2.05 3.30 18.24
N ALA A 21 2.69 3.73 19.34
CA ALA A 21 2.12 3.59 20.67
C ALA A 21 0.80 4.36 20.84
N ALA A 22 0.63 5.50 20.17
CA ALA A 22 -0.63 6.24 20.18
C ALA A 22 -1.71 5.53 19.35
N ILE A 23 -1.36 5.07 18.14
CA ILE A 23 -2.22 4.28 17.25
C ILE A 23 -2.74 3.02 17.93
N GLN A 24 -1.87 2.30 18.65
CA GLN A 24 -2.24 1.07 19.38
C GLN A 24 -3.30 1.30 20.47
N ARG A 25 -3.35 2.51 21.05
CA ARG A 25 -4.32 2.89 22.09
C ARG A 25 -5.60 3.48 21.53
N TRP A 26 -5.71 3.62 20.20
CA TRP A 26 -6.91 4.17 19.59
C TRP A 26 -8.12 3.25 19.87
N PRO A 27 -9.23 3.77 20.41
CA PRO A 27 -10.27 2.93 20.99
C PRO A 27 -11.22 2.27 19.97
N HIS A 28 -11.13 2.65 18.69
CA HIS A 28 -12.10 2.25 17.67
C HIS A 28 -11.71 1.01 16.86
N TRP A 29 -10.65 0.28 17.25
CA TRP A 29 -10.23 -0.93 16.52
C TRP A 29 -11.30 -2.02 16.46
N SER A 30 -12.18 -2.11 17.45
CA SER A 30 -13.32 -3.04 17.42
C SER A 30 -14.33 -2.69 16.33
N GLU A 31 -14.58 -1.40 16.07
CA GLU A 31 -15.46 -0.97 14.98
C GLU A 31 -14.86 -1.33 13.61
N ILE A 32 -13.54 -1.21 13.46
CA ILE A 32 -12.84 -1.60 12.24
C ILE A 32 -12.88 -3.13 12.05
N GLN A 33 -12.71 -3.89 13.14
CA GLN A 33 -12.82 -5.35 13.11
C GLN A 33 -14.22 -5.81 12.65
N LEU A 34 -15.28 -5.19 13.15
CA LEU A 34 -16.65 -5.48 12.71
C LEU A 34 -16.86 -5.16 11.23
N GLY A 35 -16.29 -4.05 10.74
CA GLY A 35 -16.27 -3.72 9.32
C GLY A 35 -15.53 -4.77 8.48
N ALA A 36 -14.34 -5.19 8.90
CA ALA A 36 -13.56 -6.22 8.21
C ALA A 36 -14.31 -7.56 8.13
N ALA A 37 -14.98 -7.96 9.22
CA ALA A 37 -15.81 -9.16 9.22
C ALA A 37 -16.98 -9.07 8.23
N LYS A 38 -17.64 -7.90 8.15
CA LYS A 38 -18.79 -7.67 7.27
C LYS A 38 -18.40 -7.58 5.79
N GLU A 39 -17.37 -6.80 5.46
CA GLU A 39 -17.06 -6.43 4.08
C GLU A 39 -16.14 -7.44 3.38
N CYS A 40 -15.21 -8.07 4.11
CA CYS A 40 -14.25 -9.01 3.51
C CYS A 40 -14.21 -10.39 4.19
N GLY A 41 -15.16 -10.69 5.09
CA GLY A 41 -15.26 -11.99 5.76
C GLY A 41 -14.11 -12.30 6.71
N MET A 42 -13.31 -11.30 7.11
CA MET A 42 -12.14 -11.49 7.97
C MET A 42 -12.58 -11.91 9.38
N SER A 43 -12.05 -13.05 9.86
CA SER A 43 -12.32 -13.51 11.22
C SER A 43 -11.71 -12.58 12.27
N SER A 44 -12.29 -12.55 13.48
CA SER A 44 -11.71 -11.75 14.57
C SER A 44 -10.29 -12.19 14.94
N GLU A 45 -10.01 -13.50 14.92
CA GLU A 45 -8.67 -14.04 15.17
C GLU A 45 -7.67 -13.53 14.14
N GLU A 46 -8.02 -13.63 12.85
CA GLU A 46 -7.18 -13.11 11.76
C GLU A 46 -6.94 -11.60 11.88
N PHE A 47 -8.00 -10.83 12.15
CA PHE A 47 -7.89 -9.38 12.33
C PHE A 47 -6.87 -9.02 13.41
N TYR A 48 -6.99 -9.63 14.59
CA TYR A 48 -6.09 -9.32 15.71
C TYR A 48 -4.68 -9.90 15.51
N ALA A 49 -4.51 -10.95 14.71
CA ALA A 49 -3.20 -11.44 14.31
C ALA A 49 -2.49 -10.45 13.34
N LEU A 50 -3.22 -9.81 12.44
CA LEU A 50 -2.69 -8.87 11.44
C LEU A 50 -2.56 -7.43 11.97
N LEU A 51 -3.43 -7.01 12.89
CA LEU A 51 -3.51 -5.64 13.39
C LEU A 51 -2.16 -5.05 13.83
N PRO A 52 -1.27 -5.76 14.56
CA PRO A 52 0.02 -5.21 14.94
C PRO A 52 0.92 -4.85 13.75
N GLU A 53 0.89 -5.64 12.67
CA GLU A 53 1.66 -5.35 11.45
C GLU A 53 1.04 -4.21 10.66
N TYR A 54 -0.29 -4.12 10.58
CA TYR A 54 -0.98 -2.96 10.02
C TYR A 54 -0.61 -1.66 10.73
N GLN A 55 -0.64 -1.65 12.06
CA GLN A 55 -0.30 -0.48 12.87
C GLN A 55 1.16 -0.07 12.69
N ARG A 56 2.10 -1.04 12.61
CA ARG A 56 3.50 -0.76 12.26
C ARG A 56 3.61 -0.14 10.88
N PHE A 57 2.97 -0.74 9.89
CA PHE A 57 2.98 -0.26 8.52
C PHE A 57 2.48 1.18 8.43
N ILE A 58 1.31 1.50 8.99
CA ILE A 58 0.75 2.85 8.86
C ILE A 58 1.58 3.90 9.62
N SER A 59 2.24 3.51 10.72
CA SER A 59 3.20 4.38 11.42
C SER A 59 4.45 4.68 10.59
N LEU A 60 4.91 3.73 9.76
CA LEU A 60 5.99 3.96 8.80
C LEU A 60 5.49 4.80 7.61
N TYR A 61 4.36 4.42 7.03
CA TYR A 61 3.79 5.03 5.82
C TYR A 61 3.56 6.54 5.98
N ALA A 62 3.18 6.97 7.18
CA ALA A 62 2.97 8.39 7.47
C ALA A 62 4.25 9.24 7.45
N GLY A 63 5.41 8.63 7.72
CA GLY A 63 6.67 9.34 7.88
C GLY A 63 7.69 9.06 6.78
N PHE A 64 7.67 7.89 6.14
CA PHE A 64 8.60 7.54 5.08
C PHE A 64 7.96 7.68 3.70
N THR A 65 8.72 8.22 2.75
CA THR A 65 8.35 8.23 1.33
C THR A 65 8.86 6.97 0.65
N GLY A 66 8.16 6.51 -0.38
CA GLY A 66 8.57 5.37 -1.19
C GLY A 66 8.28 4.01 -0.56
N ILE A 67 7.42 3.92 0.46
CA ILE A 67 6.98 2.65 1.07
C ILE A 67 5.54 2.38 0.62
N GLY A 68 5.34 1.32 -0.14
CA GLY A 68 4.02 0.82 -0.54
C GLY A 68 3.53 -0.31 0.35
N MET A 69 2.25 -0.67 0.19
CA MET A 69 1.73 -1.92 0.75
C MET A 69 2.44 -3.11 0.08
N LEU A 70 2.70 -4.19 0.84
CA LEU A 70 3.44 -5.38 0.40
C LEU A 70 2.80 -6.70 0.90
N SER A 71 1.60 -6.61 1.47
CA SER A 71 0.84 -7.74 2.00
C SER A 71 -0.63 -7.56 1.65
N ALA A 72 -1.20 -8.48 0.90
CA ALA A 72 -2.61 -8.48 0.54
C ALA A 72 -3.51 -8.58 1.77
N ARG A 73 -3.08 -9.34 2.80
CA ARG A 73 -3.84 -9.52 4.04
C ARG A 73 -3.86 -8.25 4.89
N VAL A 74 -2.72 -7.57 5.00
CA VAL A 74 -2.65 -6.26 5.68
C VAL A 74 -3.40 -5.20 4.88
N ASP A 75 -3.37 -5.29 3.54
CA ASP A 75 -4.11 -4.40 2.64
C ASP A 75 -5.63 -4.50 2.83
N GLN A 76 -6.17 -5.72 2.95
CA GLN A 76 -7.59 -5.95 3.28
C GLN A 76 -8.00 -5.26 4.59
N LEU A 77 -7.16 -5.30 5.62
CA LEU A 77 -7.42 -4.59 6.87
C LEU A 77 -7.40 -3.06 6.66
N TRP A 78 -6.47 -2.55 5.84
CA TRP A 78 -6.47 -1.13 5.49
C TRP A 78 -7.74 -0.73 4.72
N HIS A 79 -8.20 -1.55 3.76
CA HIS A 79 -9.48 -1.32 3.08
C HIS A 79 -10.65 -1.30 4.05
N ALA A 80 -10.74 -2.26 4.98
CA ALA A 80 -11.78 -2.26 6.01
C ALA A 80 -11.74 -0.99 6.88
N HIS A 81 -10.54 -0.49 7.19
CA HIS A 81 -10.38 0.78 7.90
C HIS A 81 -10.89 1.96 7.05
N ILE A 82 -10.52 2.05 5.76
CA ILE A 82 -10.98 3.09 4.83
C ILE A 82 -12.50 3.08 4.67
N LEU A 83 -13.11 1.90 4.54
CA LEU A 83 -14.56 1.74 4.35
C LEU A 83 -15.37 2.23 5.55
N ASN A 84 -14.79 2.24 6.76
CA ASN A 84 -15.33 3.03 7.87
C ASN A 84 -14.88 4.50 7.73
N THR A 85 -15.37 5.17 6.70
CA THR A 85 -14.89 6.47 6.22
C THR A 85 -14.85 7.55 7.30
N LYS A 86 -15.84 7.57 8.20
CA LYS A 86 -15.87 8.49 9.35
C LYS A 86 -14.70 8.23 10.30
N ARG A 87 -14.51 6.99 10.72
CA ARG A 87 -13.41 6.62 11.64
C ARG A 87 -12.06 6.78 10.98
N TYR A 88 -11.97 6.50 9.69
CA TYR A 88 -10.74 6.66 8.93
C TYR A 88 -10.30 8.13 8.86
N GLN A 89 -11.23 9.05 8.54
CA GLN A 89 -10.96 10.49 8.54
C GLN A 89 -10.52 10.96 9.94
N GLU A 90 -11.27 10.60 10.99
CA GLU A 90 -10.92 10.94 12.37
C GLU A 90 -9.52 10.42 12.76
N PHE A 91 -9.19 9.18 12.38
CA PHE A 91 -7.88 8.57 12.61
C PHE A 91 -6.77 9.34 11.89
N CYS A 92 -6.97 9.63 10.60
CA CYS A 92 -6.00 10.32 9.77
C CYS A 92 -5.71 11.74 10.27
N ASP A 93 -6.75 12.49 10.62
CA ASP A 93 -6.61 13.84 11.17
C ASP A 93 -5.90 13.82 12.53
N LEU A 94 -6.26 12.87 13.39
CA LEU A 94 -5.67 12.74 14.73
C LEU A 94 -4.17 12.42 14.70
N PHE A 95 -3.75 11.46 13.87
CA PHE A 95 -2.38 10.97 13.90
C PHE A 95 -1.45 11.61 12.86
N PHE A 96 -1.99 12.11 11.75
CA PHE A 96 -1.20 12.58 10.62
C PHE A 96 -1.55 14.01 10.17
N GLY A 97 -2.65 14.58 10.68
CA GLY A 97 -3.15 15.92 10.31
C GLY A 97 -3.60 16.03 8.86
N ARG A 98 -3.75 14.90 8.16
CA ARG A 98 -4.18 14.82 6.76
C ARG A 98 -4.67 13.41 6.45
N MET A 99 -5.48 13.30 5.40
CA MET A 99 -5.84 12.00 4.83
C MET A 99 -4.61 11.26 4.28
N LEU A 100 -4.51 9.99 4.65
CA LEU A 100 -3.58 9.06 4.01
C LEU A 100 -4.32 8.40 2.86
N HIS A 101 -4.05 8.82 1.63
CA HIS A 101 -4.70 8.24 0.47
C HIS A 101 -4.09 6.88 0.15
N HIS A 102 -4.94 5.85 0.08
CA HIS A 102 -4.60 4.59 -0.56
C HIS A 102 -4.83 4.74 -2.07
N LEU A 103 -3.81 4.41 -2.86
CA LEU A 103 -3.89 4.44 -4.32
C LEU A 103 -3.79 3.02 -4.85
N PRO A 104 -4.86 2.48 -5.47
CA PRO A 104 -4.81 1.17 -6.11
C PRO A 104 -3.79 1.16 -7.25
N CYS A 105 -3.14 0.01 -7.46
CA CYS A 105 -2.15 -0.11 -8.54
C CYS A 105 -2.71 0.16 -9.94
N SER A 106 -3.98 -0.19 -10.19
CA SER A 106 -4.66 0.11 -11.45
C SER A 106 -4.87 1.60 -11.70
N SER A 107 -4.94 2.41 -10.63
CA SER A 107 -5.17 3.86 -10.73
C SER A 107 -3.95 4.60 -11.29
N PHE A 108 -2.75 4.03 -11.18
CA PHE A 108 -1.53 4.68 -11.70
C PHE A 108 -1.53 4.76 -13.23
N VAL A 109 -2.10 3.76 -13.90
CA VAL A 109 -2.29 3.76 -15.36
C VAL A 109 -3.35 4.78 -15.77
N LEU A 110 -4.43 4.92 -14.99
CA LEU A 110 -5.57 5.79 -15.31
C LEU A 110 -5.24 7.29 -15.15
N TYR A 111 -4.44 7.66 -14.14
CA TYR A 111 -4.15 9.07 -13.83
C TYR A 111 -2.86 9.61 -14.47
N GLY A 112 -2.17 8.82 -15.31
CA GLY A 112 -0.92 9.23 -15.94
C GLY A 112 0.20 9.60 -14.94
N ILE A 113 0.10 9.11 -13.70
CA ILE A 113 1.07 9.41 -12.65
C ILE A 113 2.31 8.55 -12.89
N SER A 114 3.46 9.21 -13.09
CA SER A 114 4.75 8.53 -13.25
C SER A 114 5.07 7.69 -12.01
N VAL A 115 5.49 6.43 -12.22
CA VAL A 115 5.95 5.48 -11.18
C VAL A 115 6.97 6.10 -10.20
N SER A 116 7.70 7.14 -10.62
CA SER A 116 8.65 7.88 -9.78
C SER A 116 8.02 8.70 -8.63
N GLN A 117 6.72 8.97 -8.69
CA GLN A 117 6.00 9.86 -7.77
C GLN A 117 5.11 9.10 -6.76
N ILE A 118 5.12 7.77 -6.79
CA ILE A 118 4.15 6.92 -6.10
C ILE A 118 4.83 5.78 -5.36
N ASN A 119 4.27 5.50 -4.18
CA ASN A 119 4.74 4.47 -3.27
C ASN A 119 3.98 3.17 -3.53
N ALA A 120 4.38 2.33 -4.49
CA ALA A 120 3.73 1.02 -4.61
C ALA A 120 4.54 -0.03 -5.35
N GLU A 121 4.33 -1.28 -4.94
CA GLU A 121 3.48 -2.14 -5.76
C GLU A 121 2.72 -3.21 -4.94
N CYS A 122 1.40 -3.03 -4.92
CA CYS A 122 0.27 -3.97 -4.87
C CYS A 122 0.03 -4.88 -6.12
N GLU A 123 0.16 -6.21 -6.12
CA GLU A 123 -0.59 -7.00 -7.12
C GLU A 123 -2.02 -7.19 -6.62
N ILE A 124 -2.96 -7.01 -7.54
CA ILE A 124 -4.40 -7.16 -7.35
C ILE A 124 -4.71 -8.64 -7.10
N PRO A 125 -5.27 -9.04 -5.95
CA PRO A 125 -5.83 -10.39 -5.80
C PRO A 125 -7.05 -10.52 -6.72
N GLU A 126 -7.16 -11.62 -7.48
CA GLU A 126 -8.27 -11.93 -8.41
C GLU A 126 -9.67 -12.02 -7.74
N THR A 127 -9.79 -11.69 -6.45
CA THR A 127 -11.00 -11.94 -5.64
C THR A 127 -11.87 -10.70 -5.40
N CYS A 128 -11.41 -9.50 -5.75
CA CYS A 128 -12.28 -8.32 -5.81
C CYS A 128 -12.82 -8.17 -7.23
N VAL A 129 -13.73 -9.06 -7.62
CA VAL A 129 -14.58 -8.80 -8.80
C VAL A 129 -15.60 -7.78 -8.37
N ASP A 130 -15.43 -6.53 -8.79
CA ASP A 130 -16.51 -5.55 -8.70
C ASP A 130 -17.76 -6.17 -9.35
N PRO A 131 -18.94 -6.13 -8.69
CA PRO A 131 -20.16 -6.51 -9.37
C PRO A 131 -20.26 -5.68 -10.65
N GLU A 132 -20.54 -6.33 -11.78
CA GLU A 132 -20.63 -5.64 -13.06
C GLU A 132 -21.46 -4.38 -12.90
N PRO A 133 -20.95 -3.20 -13.33
CA PRO A 133 -21.73 -1.98 -13.25
C PRO A 133 -23.06 -2.25 -13.97
N PRO A 134 -24.20 -1.80 -13.41
CA PRO A 134 -25.48 -1.98 -14.08
C PRO A 134 -25.34 -1.44 -15.51
N SER A 135 -25.58 -2.33 -16.48
CA SER A 135 -25.53 -2.01 -17.89
C SER A 135 -26.48 -0.84 -18.15
N CYS A 136 -25.92 0.34 -18.38
CA CYS A 136 -26.63 1.51 -18.85
C CYS A 136 -27.11 1.23 -20.28
N THR A 137 -28.23 0.51 -20.38
CA THR A 137 -29.00 0.28 -21.60
C THR A 137 -30.18 1.23 -21.63
N ASP A 138 -29.89 2.52 -21.63
CA ASP A 138 -30.80 3.53 -22.14
C ASP A 138 -30.02 4.37 -23.17
N PRO A 139 -30.45 4.43 -24.45
CA PRO A 139 -29.74 5.19 -25.47
C PRO A 139 -29.99 6.70 -25.28
N ASP A 140 -28.93 7.44 -24.97
CA ASP A 140 -28.91 8.91 -25.05
C ASP A 140 -28.70 9.33 -26.52
N PRO A 141 -29.64 10.06 -27.18
CA PRO A 141 -29.49 10.49 -28.55
C PRO A 141 -28.68 11.80 -28.59
N GLY A 142 -27.36 11.69 -28.43
CA GLY A 142 -26.41 12.81 -28.57
C GLY A 142 -25.52 12.64 -29.81
N PRO A 143 -25.15 13.72 -30.53
CA PRO A 143 -24.51 13.63 -31.84
C PRO A 143 -23.06 13.11 -31.74
N GLU A 144 -22.69 12.23 -32.67
CA GLU A 144 -21.38 11.58 -32.73
C GLU A 144 -20.19 12.57 -32.72
N PRO A 145 -19.13 12.32 -31.94
CA PRO A 145 -17.88 13.07 -32.04
C PRO A 145 -17.07 12.62 -33.27
N PRO A 146 -16.25 13.52 -33.87
CA PRO A 146 -15.59 13.26 -35.14
C PRO A 146 -14.50 12.19 -35.02
N ALA A 147 -14.45 11.34 -36.04
CA ALA A 147 -13.53 10.22 -36.17
C ALA A 147 -12.08 10.69 -36.43
N THR A 148 -11.27 10.82 -35.38
CA THR A 148 -9.80 10.61 -35.47
C THR A 148 -9.19 10.34 -34.08
N CYS A 149 -9.08 9.06 -33.71
CA CYS A 149 -8.02 8.59 -32.81
C CYS A 149 -7.90 7.07 -32.93
N TYR A 150 -7.41 6.59 -34.07
CA TYR A 150 -6.82 5.26 -34.17
C TYR A 150 -5.49 5.40 -34.89
N ASP A 151 -4.41 5.35 -34.12
CA ASP A 151 -3.06 5.20 -34.64
C ASP A 151 -2.57 3.80 -34.19
N PRO A 152 -2.48 2.81 -35.09
CA PRO A 152 -1.98 1.49 -34.76
C PRO A 152 -0.47 1.47 -34.94
N GLY A 153 0.25 1.82 -33.90
CA GLY A 153 1.68 1.63 -33.83
C GLY A 153 2.18 2.09 -32.48
N ASP A 154 2.63 1.15 -31.65
CA ASP A 154 3.87 1.22 -30.88
C ASP A 154 4.00 -0.05 -30.03
N ASP A 155 4.97 -0.88 -30.41
CA ASP A 155 5.36 -2.12 -29.75
C ASP A 155 6.12 -1.82 -28.43
N GLU A 156 5.42 -1.28 -27.42
CA GLU A 156 6.00 -0.86 -26.12
C GLU A 156 5.58 -1.72 -24.91
N GLY A 157 5.17 -2.98 -25.12
CA GLY A 157 4.73 -3.87 -24.04
C GLY A 157 5.83 -4.39 -23.09
N LYS A 158 7.12 -4.17 -23.39
CA LYS A 158 8.26 -4.74 -22.64
C LYS A 158 8.96 -3.76 -21.69
N GLY A 159 8.91 -2.46 -21.94
CA GLY A 159 9.54 -1.43 -21.10
C GLY A 159 8.80 -1.17 -19.78
N SER A 160 7.47 -1.37 -19.79
CA SER A 160 6.59 -1.08 -18.65
C SER A 160 6.73 -2.10 -17.50
N LYS A 161 6.81 -3.40 -17.79
CA LYS A 161 6.86 -4.46 -16.76
C LYS A 161 8.15 -4.47 -15.94
N GLU A 162 9.30 -4.20 -16.56
CA GLU A 162 10.59 -4.18 -15.86
C GLU A 162 10.83 -2.89 -15.06
N ALA A 163 10.27 -1.77 -15.51
CA ALA A 163 10.27 -0.53 -14.72
C ALA A 163 9.43 -0.67 -13.44
N THR A 164 8.25 -1.28 -13.59
CA THR A 164 7.31 -1.67 -12.52
C THR A 164 8.02 -2.58 -11.50
N LYS A 165 8.55 -3.75 -11.92
CA LYS A 165 9.35 -4.64 -11.04
C LYS A 165 10.48 -3.95 -10.25
N ARG A 166 11.18 -2.99 -10.86
CA ARG A 166 12.23 -2.20 -10.18
C ARG A 166 11.66 -1.27 -9.10
N SER A 167 10.46 -0.72 -9.32
CA SER A 167 9.74 0.10 -8.35
C SER A 167 9.24 -0.72 -7.15
N ILE A 168 8.65 -1.91 -7.36
CA ILE A 168 8.35 -2.88 -6.26
C ILE A 168 9.58 -3.05 -5.41
N LEU A 169 10.68 -3.42 -6.06
CA LEU A 169 11.88 -3.86 -5.36
C LEU A 169 12.45 -2.71 -4.53
N ALA A 170 12.44 -1.49 -5.07
CA ALA A 170 12.86 -0.30 -4.33
C ALA A 170 11.92 0.00 -3.15
N SER A 171 10.61 -0.12 -3.32
CA SER A 171 9.61 0.06 -2.25
C SER A 171 9.77 -0.99 -1.14
N SER A 172 9.93 -2.25 -1.53
CA SER A 172 10.16 -3.39 -0.65
C SER A 172 11.46 -3.24 0.15
N GLN A 173 12.55 -2.84 -0.51
CA GLN A 173 13.82 -2.55 0.17
C GLN A 173 13.69 -1.42 1.19
N ARG A 174 13.01 -0.30 0.82
CA ARG A 174 12.77 0.82 1.74
C ARG A 174 11.93 0.40 2.94
N PHE A 175 10.87 -0.38 2.70
CA PHE A 175 10.03 -0.92 3.78
C PHE A 175 10.85 -1.76 4.76
N VAL A 176 11.62 -2.73 4.26
CA VAL A 176 12.45 -3.60 5.10
C VAL A 176 13.47 -2.80 5.89
N LEU A 177 14.18 -1.86 5.25
CA LEU A 177 15.17 -1.01 5.92
C LEU A 177 14.53 -0.16 7.03
N ALA A 178 13.40 0.50 6.75
CA ALA A 178 12.69 1.31 7.74
C ALA A 178 12.14 0.46 8.89
N TYR A 179 11.59 -0.71 8.58
CA TYR A 179 11.09 -1.65 9.57
C TYR A 179 12.20 -2.16 10.49
N THR A 180 13.31 -2.62 9.91
CA THR A 180 14.47 -3.10 10.67
C THR A 180 15.11 -1.99 11.50
N ALA A 181 15.20 -0.77 10.98
CA ALA A 181 15.70 0.37 11.75
C ALA A 181 14.82 0.67 12.97
N CYS A 182 13.50 0.52 12.87
CA CYS A 182 12.59 0.80 13.98
C CYS A 182 12.56 -0.32 15.03
N TRP A 183 12.50 -1.58 14.59
CA TRP A 183 12.22 -2.74 15.46
C TRP A 183 13.38 -3.73 15.63
N GLY A 184 14.54 -3.49 15.01
CA GLY A 184 15.73 -4.33 15.18
C GLY A 184 15.60 -5.74 14.57
N ARG A 185 14.59 -5.97 13.74
CA ARG A 185 14.32 -7.25 13.06
C ARG A 185 13.70 -7.03 11.69
N ALA A 186 13.77 -8.03 10.82
CA ALA A 186 13.06 -8.03 9.55
C ALA A 186 11.54 -8.24 9.75
N PRO A 187 10.69 -7.73 8.85
CA PRO A 187 9.26 -8.09 8.82
C PRO A 187 9.09 -9.60 8.53
N SER A 188 8.05 -10.21 9.10
CA SER A 188 7.81 -11.65 8.89
C SER A 188 7.37 -11.94 7.45
N PRO A 189 8.01 -12.88 6.74
CA PRO A 189 7.61 -13.24 5.38
C PRO A 189 6.26 -13.99 5.33
N ASP A 190 5.74 -14.47 6.47
CA ASP A 190 4.42 -15.12 6.53
C ASP A 190 3.26 -14.09 6.47
N ILE A 191 3.55 -12.84 6.83
CA ILE A 191 2.59 -11.73 6.75
C ILE A 191 2.91 -10.85 5.54
N TRP A 192 4.18 -10.63 5.24
CA TRP A 192 4.65 -9.71 4.21
C TRP A 192 5.15 -10.47 2.98
N GLU A 193 4.24 -11.06 2.20
CA GLU A 193 4.60 -12.01 1.13
C GLU A 193 5.44 -11.40 -0.01
N ARG A 194 5.38 -10.07 -0.23
CA ARG A 194 6.17 -9.37 -1.25
C ARG A 194 7.50 -8.82 -0.73
N VAL A 195 7.87 -9.15 0.51
CA VAL A 195 9.22 -8.95 1.02
C VAL A 195 10.06 -10.16 0.60
N ALA A 196 11.14 -9.92 -0.16
CA ALA A 196 12.05 -10.97 -0.55
C ALA A 196 12.56 -11.70 0.70
N ARG A 197 12.40 -13.03 0.76
CA ARG A 197 13.09 -13.85 1.77
C ARG A 197 14.59 -13.61 1.59
N PRO A 198 15.37 -13.41 2.68
CA PRO A 198 16.81 -13.46 2.56
C PRO A 198 17.15 -14.76 1.84
N ARG A 199 17.86 -14.68 0.71
CA ARG A 199 18.47 -15.89 0.15
C ARG A 199 19.34 -16.42 1.29
N LEU A 200 19.01 -17.60 1.82
CA LEU A 200 19.97 -18.35 2.61
C LEU A 200 21.17 -18.49 1.69
N ILE A 201 22.23 -17.73 1.96
CA ILE A 201 23.52 -18.03 1.39
C ILE A 201 23.94 -19.30 2.13
N GLU A 202 23.55 -20.45 1.59
CA GLU A 202 24.19 -21.70 1.95
C GLU A 202 25.69 -21.53 1.63
N GLY A 203 26.52 -21.53 2.67
CA GLY A 203 27.96 -21.66 2.53
C GLY A 203 28.77 -20.37 2.56
N VAL A 204 28.79 -19.68 3.70
CA VAL A 204 30.05 -19.13 4.23
C VAL A 204 30.13 -19.53 5.69
N ALA A 205 30.88 -20.59 5.97
CA ALA A 205 31.34 -20.93 7.30
C ALA A 205 32.35 -19.86 7.75
N ILE A 206 32.26 -19.48 9.02
CA ILE A 206 33.28 -18.72 9.75
C ILE A 206 34.47 -19.64 10.05
#